data_AF-A0A0N0RHE3-F1
#
_entry.id   AF-A0A0N0RHE3-F1
#
_cell.length_a   1.000
_cell.length_b   1.000
_cell.length_c   1.000
_cell.angle_alpha   90.00
_cell.angle_beta   90.00
_cell.angle_gamma   90.00
#
_symmetry.space_group_name_H-M   'P 1'
#
loop_
_entity.id
_entity.type
_entity.pdbx_description
1 polymer ?
#
loop_
_entity_poly.entity_id
_entity_poly.type
_entity_poly.pdbx_seq_one_letter_code
_entity_poly.pdbx_strand_id
1 'polypeptide(L)'
;MPQHAAAPAAPAAPLSPSSALTGTEASRRLLHPESEAPALTLWGSSSMSSEGGDEATAVPVRIHEHLALAAAPAPVHPFGVGASWSRHTLLQRGLDTPTLIGRGDPEPGTSRLEVTLDSGLAPSGPIRVPGRVDGVDGILDGSSGTWYFTPSDPADAVTGGVFVSSLAEIAEGSRQVLWMGKNNIRDVEGVLEHTARMAEAAAPGDTLVLGHWCTEHDEAGSATGAAVAEVNAGLAEAHRDHFLDVQHLLTGEEGLASSPLAPLQLLEQGTTHDALARAVVPPLLIASDGIHLNGWGNLVLSWAIVRRMQELRWL
;
A
#
# COMPACT_ATOMS: atom_id res chain seq x y z
N MET A 1 -19.52 -20.66 -61.77
CA MET A 1 -18.19 -20.11 -61.40
C MET A 1 -18.43 -18.87 -60.54
N PRO A 2 -18.27 -18.94 -59.21
CA PRO A 2 -18.50 -17.80 -58.33
C PRO A 2 -17.32 -16.80 -58.43
N GLN A 3 -17.64 -15.51 -58.52
CA GLN A 3 -16.66 -14.42 -58.45
C GLN A 3 -16.13 -14.29 -57.01
N HIS A 4 -14.82 -14.42 -56.84
CA HIS A 4 -14.14 -14.05 -55.61
C HIS A 4 -14.11 -12.52 -55.48
N ALA A 5 -14.75 -11.99 -54.44
CA ALA A 5 -14.59 -10.60 -54.04
C ALA A 5 -13.17 -10.39 -53.48
N ALA A 6 -12.48 -9.35 -53.95
CA ALA A 6 -11.18 -8.96 -53.43
C ALA A 6 -11.34 -8.41 -52.00
N ALA A 7 -10.49 -8.87 -51.08
CA ALA A 7 -10.41 -8.34 -49.72
C ALA A 7 -9.94 -6.87 -49.75
N PRO A 8 -10.48 -6.00 -48.88
CA PRO A 8 -10.01 -4.62 -48.77
C PRO A 8 -8.55 -4.58 -48.29
N ALA A 9 -7.78 -3.63 -48.82
CA ALA A 9 -6.38 -3.43 -48.43
C ALA A 9 -6.30 -3.13 -46.91
N ALA A 10 -5.34 -3.77 -46.25
CA ALA A 10 -5.05 -3.50 -44.84
C ALA A 10 -4.69 -2.01 -44.64
N PRO A 11 -5.13 -1.38 -43.54
CA PRO A 11 -4.75 -0.01 -43.23
C PRO A 11 -3.24 0.09 -43.06
N ALA A 12 -2.67 1.20 -43.55
CA ALA A 12 -1.25 1.48 -43.40
C ALA A 12 -0.85 1.51 -41.92
N ALA A 13 0.39 1.10 -41.64
CA ALA A 13 0.98 1.13 -40.31
C ALA A 13 0.82 2.53 -39.67
N PRO A 14 0.55 2.62 -38.36
CA PRO A 14 0.42 3.90 -37.68
C PRO A 14 1.70 4.71 -37.83
N LEU A 15 1.55 5.99 -38.18
CA LEU A 15 2.64 6.96 -38.20
C LEU A 15 3.27 7.04 -36.81
N SER A 16 4.60 7.08 -36.75
CA SER A 16 5.35 7.33 -35.51
C SER A 16 4.77 8.54 -34.77
N PRO A 17 4.66 8.49 -33.43
CA PRO A 17 4.10 9.61 -32.67
C PRO A 17 4.98 10.84 -32.89
N SER A 18 4.40 11.86 -33.50
CA SER A 18 4.93 13.22 -33.48
C SER A 18 4.99 13.68 -32.03
N SER A 19 6.14 14.20 -31.60
CA SER A 19 6.35 14.78 -30.26
C SER A 19 5.58 16.09 -30.04
N ALA A 20 4.69 16.47 -30.95
CA ALA A 20 3.82 17.63 -30.78
C ALA A 20 2.70 17.29 -29.79
N LEU A 21 2.84 17.78 -28.56
CA LEU A 21 1.82 17.76 -27.53
C LEU A 21 0.49 18.26 -28.10
N THR A 22 -0.54 17.41 -28.07
CA THR A 22 -1.89 17.74 -28.53
C THR A 22 -2.55 18.78 -27.60
N GLY A 23 -3.45 19.58 -28.17
CA GLY A 23 -4.23 20.59 -27.43
C GLY A 23 -3.53 21.94 -27.25
N THR A 24 -4.29 22.91 -26.74
CA THR A 24 -3.74 24.21 -26.34
C THR A 24 -3.07 24.10 -24.97
N GLU A 25 -2.16 25.03 -24.65
CA GLU A 25 -1.58 25.11 -23.30
C GLU A 25 -2.66 25.25 -22.22
N ALA A 26 -3.73 26.00 -22.50
CA ALA A 26 -4.88 26.10 -21.60
C ALA A 26 -5.59 24.75 -21.43
N SER A 27 -5.79 23.98 -22.52
CA SER A 27 -6.38 22.64 -22.45
C SER A 27 -5.48 21.67 -21.67
N ARG A 28 -4.15 21.76 -21.83
CA ARG A 28 -3.21 20.95 -21.07
C ARG A 28 -3.24 21.29 -19.59
N ARG A 29 -3.25 22.57 -19.22
CA ARG A 29 -3.38 23.00 -17.81
C ARG A 29 -4.75 22.65 -17.21
N LEU A 30 -5.81 22.62 -18.02
CA LEU A 30 -7.13 22.17 -17.58
C LEU A 30 -7.20 20.66 -17.33
N LEU A 31 -6.48 19.87 -18.13
CA LEU A 31 -6.47 18.40 -18.04
C LEU A 31 -5.33 17.86 -17.16
N HIS A 32 -4.31 18.67 -16.94
CA HIS A 32 -3.15 18.45 -16.07
C HIS A 32 -2.90 19.74 -15.28
N PRO A 33 -3.77 20.07 -14.32
CA PRO A 33 -3.48 21.18 -13.44
C PRO A 33 -2.14 20.89 -12.75
N GLU A 34 -1.18 21.81 -12.89
CA GLU A 34 0.05 21.79 -12.11
C GLU A 34 -0.37 21.89 -10.64
N SER A 35 -0.29 20.78 -9.93
CA SER A 35 -0.62 20.70 -8.51
C SER A 35 0.62 21.02 -7.71
N GLU A 36 0.61 22.12 -6.97
CA GLU A 36 1.58 22.34 -5.88
C GLU A 36 1.26 21.49 -4.65
N ALA A 37 0.12 20.77 -4.65
CA ALA A 37 -0.26 19.93 -3.52
C ALA A 37 0.67 18.71 -3.42
N PRO A 38 1.21 18.44 -2.21
CA PRO A 38 2.06 17.28 -1.96
C PRO A 38 1.41 15.97 -2.43
N ALA A 39 2.20 15.12 -3.06
CA ALA A 39 1.79 13.75 -3.38
C ALA A 39 1.42 12.98 -2.10
N LEU A 40 0.63 11.92 -2.25
CA LEU A 40 0.25 11.02 -1.17
C LEU A 40 0.86 9.65 -1.40
N THR A 41 1.58 9.12 -0.41
CA THR A 41 2.15 7.77 -0.45
C THR A 41 1.42 6.86 0.53
N LEU A 42 1.06 5.66 0.09
CA LEU A 42 0.32 4.70 0.90
C LEU A 42 1.22 3.50 1.21
N TRP A 43 1.56 3.34 2.47
CA TRP A 43 2.52 2.33 2.92
C TRP A 43 1.83 1.27 3.77
N GLY A 44 2.13 0.00 3.51
CA GLY A 44 1.57 -1.09 4.29
C GLY A 44 1.71 -2.44 3.60
N SER A 45 0.84 -3.37 3.98
CA SER A 45 0.79 -4.70 3.40
C SER A 45 -0.47 -4.91 2.55
N SER A 46 -0.98 -6.15 2.48
CA SER A 46 -2.17 -6.57 1.73
C SER A 46 -3.40 -5.71 1.99
N SER A 47 -3.59 -5.28 3.25
CA SER A 47 -4.71 -4.43 3.66
C SER A 47 -4.67 -3.05 3.00
N MET A 48 -3.47 -2.44 2.92
CA MET A 48 -3.29 -1.15 2.23
C MET A 48 -3.47 -1.30 0.71
N SER A 49 -3.13 -2.46 0.15
CA SER A 49 -3.39 -2.82 -1.25
C SER A 49 -4.86 -3.19 -1.53
N SER A 50 -5.73 -3.12 -0.51
CA SER A 50 -7.15 -3.46 -0.60
C SER A 50 -7.42 -4.90 -1.05
N GLU A 51 -6.59 -5.85 -0.62
CA GLU A 51 -6.94 -7.28 -0.75
C GLU A 51 -8.32 -7.53 -0.09
N GLY A 52 -9.15 -8.36 -0.72
CA GLY A 52 -10.57 -8.56 -0.37
C GLY A 52 -11.54 -7.48 -0.87
N GLY A 53 -11.04 -6.33 -1.37
CA GLY A 53 -11.88 -5.20 -1.78
C GLY A 53 -12.79 -5.45 -3.00
N ASP A 54 -12.60 -6.55 -3.73
CA ASP A 54 -13.45 -7.00 -4.84
C ASP A 54 -14.67 -7.83 -4.40
N GLU A 55 -14.78 -8.14 -3.11
CA GLU A 55 -15.90 -8.89 -2.54
C GLU A 55 -17.03 -8.00 -1.98
N ALA A 56 -18.24 -8.55 -1.92
CA ALA A 56 -19.44 -8.00 -1.25
C ALA A 56 -20.02 -6.67 -1.78
N THR A 57 -19.33 -5.97 -2.68
CA THR A 57 -19.82 -4.76 -3.39
C THR A 57 -20.00 -5.02 -4.88
N ALA A 58 -20.76 -4.14 -5.57
CA ALA A 58 -21.02 -4.29 -7.01
C ALA A 58 -19.80 -3.97 -7.89
N VAL A 59 -18.87 -3.16 -7.38
CA VAL A 59 -17.59 -2.83 -8.00
C VAL A 59 -16.48 -2.99 -6.96
N PRO A 60 -15.25 -3.31 -7.39
CA PRO A 60 -14.11 -3.35 -6.47
C PRO A 60 -13.90 -2.01 -5.77
N VAL A 61 -13.61 -2.06 -4.48
CA VAL A 61 -13.28 -0.90 -3.66
C VAL A 61 -11.79 -0.94 -3.34
N ARG A 62 -11.04 0.00 -3.96
CA ARG A 62 -9.59 0.13 -3.75
C ARG A 62 -9.29 1.45 -3.06
N ILE A 63 -8.63 1.40 -1.90
CA ILE A 63 -8.31 2.58 -1.07
C ILE A 63 -7.59 3.64 -1.91
N HIS A 64 -6.56 3.26 -2.66
CA HIS A 64 -5.77 4.20 -3.45
C HIS A 64 -6.57 4.93 -4.54
N GLU A 65 -7.55 4.26 -5.16
CA GLU A 65 -8.43 4.89 -6.16
C GLU A 65 -9.37 5.92 -5.52
N HIS A 66 -9.95 5.57 -4.36
CA HIS A 66 -10.79 6.50 -3.60
C HIS A 66 -10.00 7.73 -3.12
N LEU A 67 -8.78 7.52 -2.64
CA LEU A 67 -7.91 8.62 -2.21
C LEU A 67 -7.43 9.46 -3.40
N ALA A 68 -7.17 8.86 -4.57
CA ALA A 68 -6.80 9.61 -5.78
C ALA A 68 -7.93 10.54 -6.25
N LEU A 69 -9.19 10.09 -6.15
CA LEU A 69 -10.35 10.93 -6.45
C LEU A 69 -10.50 12.08 -5.46
N ALA A 70 -10.23 11.83 -4.17
CA ALA A 70 -10.35 12.86 -3.13
C ALA A 70 -9.21 13.88 -3.14
N ALA A 71 -7.98 13.43 -3.43
CA ALA A 71 -6.76 14.25 -3.39
C ALA A 71 -6.45 14.96 -4.72
N ALA A 72 -7.25 14.75 -5.77
CA ALA A 72 -7.00 15.33 -7.08
C ALA A 72 -6.82 16.86 -6.99
N PRO A 73 -5.76 17.42 -7.61
CA PRO A 73 -4.87 16.80 -8.59
C PRO A 73 -3.56 16.20 -8.04
N ALA A 74 -3.39 16.08 -6.71
CA ALA A 74 -2.21 15.44 -6.14
C ALA A 74 -2.14 13.94 -6.51
N PRO A 75 -0.96 13.43 -6.91
CA PRO A 75 -0.80 12.02 -7.23
C PRO A 75 -0.84 11.16 -5.96
N VAL A 76 -1.39 9.94 -6.09
CA VAL A 76 -1.42 8.93 -5.03
C VAL A 76 -0.59 7.73 -5.46
N HIS A 77 0.38 7.34 -4.64
CA HIS A 77 1.30 6.24 -4.90
C HIS A 77 1.02 5.06 -3.95
N PRO A 78 0.42 3.95 -4.46
CA PRO A 78 0.11 2.79 -3.65
C PRO A 78 1.32 1.86 -3.51
N PHE A 79 2.07 2.01 -2.42
CA PHE A 79 3.25 1.18 -2.10
C PHE A 79 2.94 0.05 -1.11
N GLY A 80 1.66 -0.30 -0.94
CA GLY A 80 1.26 -1.48 -0.18
C GLY A 80 1.68 -2.76 -0.90
N VAL A 81 2.28 -3.71 -0.17
CA VAL A 81 2.70 -5.01 -0.73
C VAL A 81 2.20 -6.17 0.14
N GLY A 82 1.42 -7.07 -0.45
CA GLY A 82 0.86 -8.25 0.23
C GLY A 82 1.89 -9.05 1.02
N ALA A 83 1.48 -9.65 2.14
CA ALA A 83 2.30 -10.45 3.07
C ALA A 83 3.56 -9.79 3.66
N SER A 84 3.88 -8.54 3.31
CA SER A 84 5.06 -7.84 3.82
C SER A 84 4.91 -7.47 5.31
N TRP A 85 6.05 -7.46 6.01
CA TRP A 85 6.19 -6.97 7.39
C TRP A 85 6.58 -5.50 7.42
N SER A 86 6.38 -4.82 8.56
CA SER A 86 6.75 -3.40 8.74
C SER A 86 8.20 -3.07 8.34
N ARG A 87 9.17 -3.95 8.62
CA ARG A 87 10.58 -3.77 8.22
C ARG A 87 10.78 -3.73 6.69
N HIS A 88 9.95 -4.43 5.92
CA HIS A 88 9.99 -4.34 4.46
C HIS A 88 9.54 -2.97 3.96
N THR A 89 8.63 -2.31 4.67
CA THR A 89 8.20 -0.95 4.35
C THR A 89 9.35 0.06 4.54
N LEU A 90 10.21 -0.13 5.55
CA LEU A 90 11.43 0.67 5.71
C LEU A 90 12.39 0.51 4.54
N LEU A 91 12.62 -0.73 4.10
CA LEU A 91 13.43 -1.03 2.90
C LEU A 91 12.84 -0.35 1.66
N GLN A 92 11.53 -0.47 1.44
CA GLN A 92 10.85 0.18 0.32
C GLN A 92 10.93 1.70 0.39
N ARG A 93 10.78 2.32 1.57
CA ARG A 93 10.89 3.77 1.74
C ARG A 93 12.34 4.27 1.56
N GLY A 94 13.33 3.39 1.65
CA GLY A 94 14.76 3.74 1.64
C GLY A 94 15.30 4.15 3.02
N LEU A 95 14.58 3.86 4.10
CA LEU A 95 15.05 4.08 5.48
C LEU A 95 15.92 2.94 6.02
N ASP A 96 15.89 1.79 5.35
CA ASP A 96 16.86 0.71 5.49
C ASP A 96 17.64 0.60 4.16
N THR A 97 18.97 0.66 4.23
CA THR A 97 19.88 0.67 3.06
C THR A 97 20.89 -0.48 3.19
N PRO A 98 20.42 -1.74 3.09
CA PRO A 98 21.25 -2.90 3.37
C PRO A 98 22.37 -3.07 2.35
N THR A 99 23.46 -3.70 2.77
CA THR A 99 24.46 -4.22 1.84
C THR A 99 23.97 -5.54 1.25
N LEU A 100 23.89 -5.61 -0.09
CA LEU A 100 23.66 -6.83 -0.84
C LEU A 100 24.95 -7.66 -0.88
N ILE A 101 24.85 -8.91 -0.46
CA ILE A 101 25.93 -9.89 -0.52
C ILE A 101 25.57 -10.90 -1.62
N GLY A 102 26.28 -10.83 -2.74
CA GLY A 102 26.08 -11.71 -3.89
C GLY A 102 26.29 -13.20 -3.57
N ARG A 103 25.49 -14.04 -4.23
CA ARG A 103 25.54 -15.50 -4.14
C ARG A 103 25.73 -16.09 -5.54
N GLY A 104 26.90 -16.68 -5.77
CA GLY A 104 27.25 -17.24 -7.08
C GLY A 104 27.53 -16.17 -8.14
N ASP A 105 27.46 -16.58 -9.40
CA ASP A 105 27.69 -15.71 -10.55
C ASP A 105 26.37 -15.15 -11.09
N PRO A 106 26.34 -13.91 -11.62
CA PRO A 106 25.15 -13.36 -12.28
C PRO A 106 24.67 -14.22 -13.46
N GLU A 107 23.35 -14.32 -13.62
CA GLU A 107 22.71 -15.06 -14.71
C GLU A 107 23.11 -14.49 -16.10
N PRO A 108 23.53 -15.32 -17.07
CA PRO A 108 23.89 -14.84 -18.40
C PRO A 108 22.73 -14.12 -19.11
N GLY A 109 23.00 -12.93 -19.65
CA GLY A 109 22.06 -12.16 -20.48
C GLY A 109 21.10 -11.26 -19.70
N THR A 110 20.85 -11.53 -18.41
CA THR A 110 20.06 -10.67 -17.52
C THR A 110 20.90 -10.00 -16.45
N SER A 111 22.08 -10.57 -16.14
CA SER A 111 22.93 -10.17 -15.02
C SER A 111 22.19 -10.18 -13.67
N ARG A 112 21.12 -10.98 -13.58
CA ARG A 112 20.37 -11.19 -12.34
C ARG A 112 21.24 -11.97 -11.36
N LEU A 113 21.37 -11.45 -10.15
CA LEU A 113 22.21 -12.02 -9.09
C LEU A 113 21.35 -12.38 -7.88
N GLU A 114 21.46 -13.60 -7.39
CA GLU A 114 20.93 -13.96 -6.07
C GLU A 114 21.72 -13.23 -4.99
N VAL A 115 21.03 -12.62 -4.03
CA VAL A 115 21.67 -11.84 -2.97
C VAL A 115 21.10 -12.19 -1.60
N THR A 116 21.88 -11.93 -0.55
CA THR A 116 21.37 -11.84 0.83
C THR A 116 21.58 -10.43 1.35
N LEU A 117 20.66 -9.95 2.19
CA LEU A 117 20.80 -8.66 2.86
C LEU A 117 21.62 -8.85 4.14
N ASP A 118 22.64 -8.02 4.37
CA ASP A 118 23.41 -7.98 5.63
C ASP A 118 22.53 -7.79 6.87
N SER A 119 21.40 -7.12 6.70
CA SER A 119 20.36 -6.87 7.68
C SER A 119 19.60 -8.14 8.12
N GLY A 120 19.76 -9.24 7.38
CA GLY A 120 19.10 -10.52 7.63
C GLY A 120 17.61 -10.56 7.30
N LEU A 121 17.05 -9.50 6.71
CA LEU A 121 15.65 -9.45 6.31
C LEU A 121 15.39 -10.46 5.18
N ALA A 122 14.62 -11.52 5.47
CA ALA A 122 14.13 -12.45 4.46
C ALA A 122 13.00 -11.80 3.64
N PRO A 123 12.85 -12.11 2.34
CA PRO A 123 11.75 -11.61 1.54
C PRO A 123 10.42 -12.21 2.00
N SER A 124 9.34 -11.44 1.90
CA SER A 124 7.97 -11.90 2.12
C SER A 124 7.00 -11.25 1.13
N GLY A 125 6.10 -12.07 0.59
CA GLY A 125 5.12 -11.64 -0.42
C GLY A 125 5.74 -11.36 -1.80
N PRO A 126 4.97 -10.76 -2.72
CA PRO A 126 5.41 -10.43 -4.07
C PRO A 126 6.24 -9.13 -4.10
N ILE A 127 7.14 -8.94 -3.13
CA ILE A 127 7.87 -7.68 -2.96
C ILE A 127 8.90 -7.46 -4.07
N ARG A 128 8.86 -6.28 -4.67
CA ARG A 128 9.80 -5.81 -5.70
C ARG A 128 10.09 -4.35 -5.43
N VAL A 129 11.35 -4.01 -5.19
CA VAL A 129 11.78 -2.67 -4.80
C VAL A 129 12.69 -2.11 -5.89
N PRO A 130 12.25 -1.11 -6.68
CA PRO A 130 13.15 -0.40 -7.57
C PRO A 130 14.17 0.37 -6.75
N GLY A 131 15.42 0.38 -7.23
CA GLY A 131 16.52 0.97 -6.49
C GLY A 131 17.83 0.94 -7.24
N ARG A 132 18.90 1.23 -6.51
CA ARG A 132 20.27 1.23 -7.01
C ARG A 132 21.17 0.41 -6.12
N VAL A 133 22.18 -0.22 -6.72
CA VAL A 133 23.31 -0.85 -6.01
C VAL A 133 24.58 -0.15 -6.45
N ASP A 134 25.22 0.59 -5.54
CA ASP A 134 26.44 1.38 -5.82
C ASP A 134 26.36 2.23 -7.11
N GLY A 135 25.16 2.77 -7.39
CA GLY A 135 24.88 3.61 -8.56
C GLY A 135 24.29 2.88 -9.78
N VAL A 136 24.23 1.55 -9.78
CA VAL A 136 23.58 0.77 -10.84
C VAL A 136 22.08 0.66 -10.59
N ASP A 137 21.27 1.21 -11.49
CA ASP A 137 19.80 1.11 -11.45
C ASP A 137 19.33 -0.34 -11.65
N GLY A 138 18.35 -0.78 -10.85
CA GLY A 138 17.79 -2.12 -10.96
C GLY A 138 16.59 -2.34 -10.04
N ILE A 139 16.26 -3.62 -9.86
CA ILE A 139 15.15 -4.06 -9.00
C ILE A 139 15.67 -5.11 -8.04
N LEU A 140 15.46 -4.88 -6.74
CA LEU A 140 15.56 -5.90 -5.70
C LEU A 140 14.24 -6.65 -5.62
N ASP A 141 14.23 -7.90 -6.08
CA ASP A 141 13.06 -8.75 -6.24
C ASP A 141 13.08 -9.89 -5.21
N GLY A 142 12.07 -9.95 -4.35
CA GLY A 142 11.88 -10.99 -3.34
C GLY A 142 10.68 -11.90 -3.64
N SER A 143 10.02 -11.73 -4.79
CA SER A 143 8.73 -12.35 -5.08
C SER A 143 8.75 -13.88 -5.11
N SER A 144 9.93 -14.49 -5.32
CA SER A 144 10.12 -15.94 -5.32
C SER A 144 10.49 -16.53 -3.95
N GLY A 145 10.49 -15.74 -2.87
CA GLY A 145 10.94 -16.18 -1.55
C GLY A 145 12.46 -16.17 -1.34
N THR A 146 13.20 -15.69 -2.34
CA THR A 146 14.65 -15.41 -2.28
C THR A 146 14.90 -14.04 -2.89
N TRP A 147 15.87 -13.28 -2.37
CA TRP A 147 16.24 -12.00 -2.94
C TRP A 147 17.10 -12.14 -4.19
N TYR A 148 16.73 -11.42 -5.23
CA TYR A 148 17.53 -11.23 -6.43
C TYR A 148 17.66 -9.74 -6.72
N PHE A 149 18.84 -9.31 -7.15
CA PHE A 149 18.98 -8.00 -7.79
C PHE A 149 19.13 -8.20 -9.30
N THR A 150 18.29 -7.50 -10.06
CA THR A 150 18.39 -7.47 -11.54
C THR A 150 18.72 -6.05 -11.96
N PRO A 151 19.89 -5.78 -12.56
CA PRO A 151 20.19 -4.46 -13.10
C PRO A 151 19.28 -4.15 -14.29
N SER A 152 19.00 -2.87 -14.51
CA SER A 152 18.14 -2.40 -15.61
C SER A 152 18.83 -2.53 -16.97
N ASP A 153 20.15 -2.34 -17.00
CA ASP A 153 21.02 -2.70 -18.12
C ASP A 153 21.85 -3.94 -17.75
N PRO A 154 21.71 -5.07 -18.47
CA PRO A 154 22.53 -6.25 -18.22
C PRO A 154 24.05 -6.02 -18.35
N ALA A 155 24.50 -4.94 -19.02
CA ALA A 155 25.92 -4.59 -19.10
C ALA A 155 26.49 -4.12 -17.75
N ASP A 156 25.64 -3.64 -16.83
CA ASP A 156 26.01 -3.11 -15.52
C ASP A 156 25.91 -4.21 -14.44
N ALA A 157 26.55 -5.36 -14.67
CA ALA A 157 26.55 -6.44 -13.70
C ALA A 157 27.15 -6.01 -12.36
N VAL A 158 26.45 -6.30 -11.26
CA VAL A 158 26.94 -6.08 -9.90
C VAL A 158 27.30 -7.43 -9.24
N THR A 159 28.17 -7.40 -8.24
CA THR A 159 28.49 -8.58 -7.40
C THR A 159 27.98 -8.46 -5.95
N GLY A 160 27.33 -7.34 -5.65
CA GLY A 160 26.98 -6.87 -4.30
C GLY A 160 27.17 -5.36 -4.21
N GLY A 161 26.86 -4.77 -3.05
CA GLY A 161 26.97 -3.32 -2.83
C GLY A 161 25.84 -2.78 -1.95
N VAL A 162 25.83 -1.48 -1.68
CA VAL A 162 24.79 -0.85 -0.86
C VAL A 162 23.55 -0.63 -1.71
N PHE A 163 22.40 -1.17 -1.27
CA PHE A 163 21.13 -0.94 -1.92
C PHE A 163 20.44 0.32 -1.38
N VAL A 164 19.95 1.16 -2.29
CA VAL A 164 19.13 2.34 -1.97
C VAL A 164 17.86 2.28 -2.80
N SER A 165 16.68 2.35 -2.16
CA SER A 165 15.42 2.36 -2.91
C SER A 165 15.21 3.68 -3.64
N SER A 166 14.80 3.61 -4.91
CA SER A 166 14.40 4.77 -5.70
C SER A 166 13.05 5.34 -5.27
N LEU A 167 12.25 4.58 -4.49
CA LEU A 167 10.98 5.09 -3.99
C LEU A 167 11.19 6.21 -2.97
N ALA A 168 12.38 6.33 -2.37
CA ALA A 168 12.77 7.41 -1.47
C ALA A 168 12.58 8.81 -2.11
N GLU A 169 12.83 8.93 -3.42
CA GLU A 169 12.68 10.20 -4.16
C GLU A 169 11.21 10.59 -4.33
N ILE A 170 10.32 9.63 -4.60
CA ILE A 170 8.87 9.86 -4.68
C ILE A 170 8.30 10.21 -3.30
N ALA A 171 8.83 9.51 -2.31
CA ALA A 171 8.54 9.65 -0.90
C ALA A 171 8.87 11.05 -0.34
N GLU A 172 9.95 11.65 -0.82
CA GLU A 172 10.42 12.95 -0.37
C GLU A 172 9.38 14.05 -0.66
N GLY A 173 9.01 14.81 0.38
CA GLY A 173 7.97 15.84 0.28
C GLY A 173 6.54 15.32 0.12
N SER A 174 6.31 14.01 0.08
CA SER A 174 4.97 13.42 0.07
C SER A 174 4.35 13.40 1.47
N ARG A 175 3.03 13.59 1.53
CA ARG A 175 2.21 13.10 2.65
C ARG A 175 2.18 11.58 2.63
N GLN A 176 1.94 10.98 3.79
CA GLN A 176 1.94 9.53 3.90
C GLN A 176 0.82 9.00 4.79
N VAL A 177 0.18 7.93 4.32
CA VAL A 177 -0.71 7.09 5.12
C VAL A 177 0.05 5.80 5.45
N LEU A 178 0.18 5.51 6.74
CA LEU A 178 0.91 4.35 7.24
C LEU A 178 -0.07 3.31 7.79
N TRP A 179 -0.06 2.10 7.23
CA TRP A 179 -0.81 0.96 7.74
C TRP A 179 0.02 -0.32 7.64
N MET A 180 1.08 -0.35 8.43
CA MET A 180 2.09 -1.41 8.44
C MET A 180 2.06 -2.18 9.74
N GLY A 181 2.50 -3.44 9.70
CA GLY A 181 2.72 -4.23 10.93
C GLY A 181 1.73 -5.36 11.17
N LYS A 182 0.58 -5.41 10.49
CA LYS A 182 -0.44 -6.47 10.71
C LYS A 182 0.14 -7.89 10.57
N ASN A 183 1.03 -8.12 9.60
CA ASN A 183 1.66 -9.43 9.38
C ASN A 183 2.77 -9.80 10.39
N ASN A 184 3.26 -8.84 11.18
CA ASN A 184 4.21 -9.06 12.26
C ASN A 184 3.69 -8.47 13.59
N ILE A 185 2.37 -8.44 13.80
CA ILE A 185 1.74 -7.66 14.87
C ILE A 185 2.18 -8.07 16.27
N ARG A 186 2.61 -9.34 16.44
CA ARG A 186 3.13 -9.88 17.70
C ARG A 186 4.52 -9.35 18.07
N ASP A 187 5.23 -8.78 17.11
CA ASP A 187 6.45 -7.99 17.33
C ASP A 187 6.05 -6.54 17.59
N VAL A 188 5.44 -6.31 18.75
CA VAL A 188 4.86 -5.01 19.15
C VAL A 188 5.90 -3.90 19.09
N GLU A 189 7.07 -4.14 19.70
CA GLU A 189 8.17 -3.18 19.74
C GLU A 189 8.64 -2.83 18.32
N GLY A 190 8.89 -3.84 17.48
CA GLY A 190 9.32 -3.61 16.10
C GLY A 190 8.27 -2.86 15.28
N VAL A 191 6.97 -3.18 15.41
CA VAL A 191 5.91 -2.45 14.68
C VAL A 191 5.87 -0.97 15.09
N LEU A 192 5.94 -0.67 16.39
CA LEU A 192 5.93 0.70 16.89
C LEU A 192 7.20 1.45 16.47
N GLU A 193 8.38 0.85 16.61
CA GLU A 193 9.65 1.44 16.19
C GLU A 193 9.67 1.75 14.68
N HIS A 194 9.32 0.78 13.84
CA HIS A 194 9.31 0.97 12.39
C HIS A 194 8.29 2.04 11.96
N THR A 195 7.12 2.10 12.60
CA THR A 195 6.12 3.13 12.31
C THR A 195 6.60 4.52 12.72
N ALA A 196 7.26 4.63 13.88
CA ALA A 196 7.87 5.88 14.33
C ALA A 196 8.95 6.37 13.35
N ARG A 197 9.86 5.50 12.91
CA ARG A 197 10.89 5.83 11.91
C ARG A 197 10.30 6.30 10.59
N MET A 198 9.21 5.70 10.13
CA MET A 198 8.49 6.15 8.94
C MET A 198 7.88 7.54 9.15
N ALA A 199 7.22 7.77 10.29
CA ALA A 199 6.62 9.06 10.62
C ALA A 199 7.66 10.19 10.74
N GLU A 200 8.81 9.91 11.36
CA GLU A 200 9.93 10.86 11.52
C GLU A 200 10.58 11.24 10.18
N ALA A 201 10.47 10.38 9.16
CA ALA A 201 11.00 10.64 7.82
C ALA A 201 10.11 11.57 6.97
N ALA A 202 8.93 11.97 7.46
CA ALA A 202 8.05 12.94 6.81
C ALA A 202 8.07 14.28 7.54
N ALA A 203 7.63 15.33 6.87
CA ALA A 203 7.46 16.63 7.51
C ALA A 203 6.41 16.57 8.64
N PRO A 204 6.54 17.38 9.70
CA PRO A 204 5.53 17.44 10.76
C PRO A 204 4.13 17.73 10.19
N GLY A 205 3.16 16.89 10.53
CA GLY A 205 1.78 17.04 10.07
C GLY A 205 1.44 16.31 8.77
N ASP A 206 2.43 15.72 8.08
CA ASP A 206 2.24 15.04 6.79
C ASP A 206 2.12 13.52 6.91
N THR A 207 1.91 13.00 8.13
CA THR A 207 1.67 11.57 8.37
C THR A 207 0.29 11.32 8.94
N LEU A 208 -0.39 10.27 8.48
CA LEU A 208 -1.59 9.69 9.07
C LEU A 208 -1.32 8.21 9.31
N VAL A 209 -1.48 7.75 10.55
CA VAL A 209 -1.26 6.36 10.95
C VAL A 209 -2.60 5.68 11.20
N LEU A 210 -2.78 4.50 10.61
CA LEU A 210 -4.00 3.70 10.75
C LEU A 210 -3.78 2.58 11.78
N GLY A 211 -4.70 2.45 12.73
CA GLY A 211 -4.74 1.32 13.65
C GLY A 211 -5.06 0.00 12.94
N HIS A 212 -4.80 -1.11 13.62
CA HIS A 212 -5.18 -2.45 13.18
C HIS A 212 -6.52 -2.87 13.75
N TRP A 213 -7.11 -3.93 13.19
CA TRP A 213 -8.38 -4.48 13.66
C TRP A 213 -8.24 -5.97 13.99
N CYS A 214 -9.16 -6.50 14.79
CA CYS A 214 -9.27 -7.92 15.09
C CYS A 214 -10.33 -8.59 14.22
N THR A 215 -10.03 -9.77 13.68
CA THR A 215 -11.03 -10.68 13.11
C THR A 215 -11.29 -11.84 14.09
N GLU A 216 -12.11 -12.81 13.70
CA GLU A 216 -12.38 -14.00 14.54
C GLU A 216 -11.12 -14.82 14.88
N HIS A 217 -10.03 -14.63 14.13
CA HIS A 217 -8.73 -15.25 14.42
C HIS A 217 -7.91 -14.49 15.48
N ASP A 218 -8.33 -13.29 15.84
CA ASP A 218 -7.63 -12.35 16.73
C ASP A 218 -8.52 -11.92 17.93
N GLU A 219 -9.43 -12.78 18.36
CA GLU A 219 -10.44 -12.43 19.37
C GLU A 219 -9.83 -11.99 20.71
N ALA A 220 -10.63 -11.28 21.51
CA ALA A 220 -10.24 -10.83 22.84
C ALA A 220 -9.75 -12.01 23.71
N GLY A 221 -8.58 -11.83 24.34
CA GLY A 221 -7.91 -12.87 25.13
C GLY A 221 -6.92 -13.73 24.33
N SER A 222 -6.87 -13.61 23.01
CA SER A 222 -5.79 -14.19 22.20
C SER A 222 -4.50 -13.36 22.29
N ALA A 223 -3.36 -14.00 22.06
CA ALA A 223 -2.06 -13.30 22.01
C ALA A 223 -2.00 -12.27 20.87
N THR A 224 -2.63 -12.57 19.74
CA THR A 224 -2.68 -11.64 18.59
C THR A 224 -3.59 -10.45 18.89
N GLY A 225 -4.77 -10.67 19.46
CA GLY A 225 -5.68 -9.60 19.89
C GLY A 225 -5.06 -8.68 20.95
N ALA A 226 -4.31 -9.24 21.90
CA ALA A 226 -3.56 -8.45 22.88
C ALA A 226 -2.49 -7.57 22.20
N ALA A 227 -1.75 -8.12 21.22
CA ALA A 227 -0.75 -7.38 20.48
C ALA A 227 -1.36 -6.26 19.60
N VAL A 228 -2.52 -6.51 18.96
CA VAL A 228 -3.29 -5.48 18.24
C VAL A 228 -3.66 -4.33 19.18
N ALA A 229 -4.19 -4.64 20.36
CA ALA A 229 -4.57 -3.63 21.33
C ALA A 229 -3.38 -2.80 21.82
N GLU A 230 -2.25 -3.46 22.09
CA GLU A 230 -1.02 -2.80 22.55
C GLU A 230 -0.41 -1.88 21.47
N VAL A 231 -0.31 -2.36 20.23
CA VAL A 231 0.15 -1.55 19.09
C VAL A 231 -0.79 -0.37 18.86
N ASN A 232 -2.11 -0.58 18.82
CA ASN A 232 -3.06 0.50 18.61
C ASN A 232 -2.97 1.57 19.71
N ALA A 233 -2.82 1.16 20.98
CA ALA A 233 -2.65 2.10 22.09
C ALA A 233 -1.37 2.93 21.93
N GLY A 234 -0.25 2.29 21.60
CA GLY A 234 1.03 2.98 21.35
C GLY A 234 0.95 3.96 20.18
N LEU A 235 0.34 3.54 19.06
CA LEU A 235 0.15 4.41 17.89
C LEU A 235 -0.79 5.59 18.20
N ALA A 236 -1.88 5.36 18.93
CA ALA A 236 -2.81 6.40 19.34
C ALA A 236 -2.15 7.45 20.24
N GLU A 237 -1.34 7.00 21.21
CA GLU A 237 -0.61 7.89 22.11
C GLU A 237 0.43 8.74 21.36
N ALA A 238 1.18 8.11 20.46
CA ALA A 238 2.26 8.76 19.71
C ALA A 238 1.75 9.75 18.64
N HIS A 239 0.68 9.38 17.92
CA HIS A 239 0.22 10.15 16.74
C HIS A 239 -1.03 11.00 17.01
N ARG A 240 -1.81 10.74 18.07
CA ARG A 240 -2.95 11.56 18.50
C ARG A 240 -3.92 11.90 17.35
N ASP A 241 -4.01 13.17 16.97
CA ASP A 241 -4.88 13.64 15.89
C ASP A 241 -4.51 13.06 14.52
N HIS A 242 -3.26 12.60 14.37
CA HIS A 242 -2.74 11.90 13.20
C HIS A 242 -2.92 10.38 13.28
N PHE A 243 -3.74 9.87 14.20
CA PHE A 243 -4.12 8.47 14.29
C PHE A 243 -5.59 8.26 13.90
N LEU A 244 -5.86 7.25 13.08
CA LEU A 244 -7.19 6.75 12.81
C LEU A 244 -7.38 5.38 13.48
N ASP A 245 -8.26 5.32 14.48
CA ASP A 245 -8.61 4.06 15.15
C ASP A 245 -9.52 3.20 14.27
N VAL A 246 -8.91 2.32 13.48
CA VAL A 246 -9.63 1.42 12.57
C VAL A 246 -10.43 0.37 13.33
N GLN A 247 -9.94 -0.12 14.47
CA GLN A 247 -10.71 -1.06 15.30
C GLN A 247 -12.00 -0.40 15.77
N HIS A 248 -11.93 0.82 16.30
CA HIS A 248 -13.10 1.57 16.74
C HIS A 248 -14.02 1.93 15.57
N LEU A 249 -13.48 2.30 14.40
CA LEU A 249 -14.28 2.53 13.19
C LEU A 249 -15.11 1.30 12.80
N LEU A 250 -14.55 0.10 12.95
CA LEU A 250 -15.18 -1.15 12.49
C LEU A 250 -15.97 -1.89 13.58
N THR A 251 -15.98 -1.39 14.82
CA THR A 251 -16.70 -2.02 15.94
C THR A 251 -17.54 -1.06 16.78
N GLY A 252 -17.29 0.25 16.67
CA GLY A 252 -18.04 1.30 17.34
C GLY A 252 -19.34 1.64 16.61
N GLU A 253 -20.34 2.05 17.38
CA GLU A 253 -21.67 2.42 16.87
C GLU A 253 -21.60 3.51 15.78
N GLU A 254 -20.81 4.56 15.99
CA GLU A 254 -20.65 5.66 15.02
C GLU A 254 -20.11 5.17 13.67
N GLY A 255 -19.10 4.30 13.71
CA GLY A 255 -18.49 3.75 12.49
C GLY A 255 -19.43 2.78 11.77
N LEU A 256 -20.09 1.89 12.51
CA LEU A 256 -21.05 0.92 11.96
C LEU A 256 -22.34 1.56 11.43
N ALA A 257 -22.72 2.73 11.95
CA ALA A 257 -23.84 3.54 11.47
C ALA A 257 -23.43 4.60 10.43
N SER A 258 -22.16 4.65 10.04
CA SER A 258 -21.66 5.65 9.10
C SER A 258 -22.35 5.56 7.73
N SER A 259 -22.37 6.67 7.00
CA SER A 259 -23.06 6.76 5.71
C SER A 259 -22.69 5.66 4.70
N PRO A 260 -21.42 5.20 4.58
CA PRO A 260 -21.08 4.09 3.69
C PRO A 260 -21.71 2.76 4.09
N LEU A 261 -21.96 2.52 5.37
CA LEU A 261 -22.45 1.25 5.91
C LEU A 261 -23.96 1.26 6.22
N ALA A 262 -24.59 2.44 6.23
CA ALA A 262 -26.02 2.60 6.51
C ALA A 262 -26.94 1.62 5.74
N PRO A 263 -26.72 1.30 4.44
CA PRO A 263 -27.54 0.32 3.73
C PRO A 263 -27.53 -1.10 4.32
N LEU A 264 -26.46 -1.47 5.02
CA LEU A 264 -26.30 -2.80 5.60
C LEU A 264 -27.06 -2.97 6.93
N GLN A 265 -27.44 -1.86 7.59
CA GLN A 265 -28.11 -1.87 8.90
C GLN A 265 -27.38 -2.81 9.90
N LEU A 266 -26.05 -2.70 9.98
CA LEU A 266 -25.20 -3.66 10.70
C LEU A 266 -25.61 -3.85 12.16
N LEU A 267 -25.99 -2.77 12.83
CA LEU A 267 -26.40 -2.77 14.24
C LEU A 267 -27.75 -3.46 14.50
N GLU A 268 -28.48 -3.86 13.45
CA GLU A 268 -29.71 -4.66 13.56
C GLU A 268 -29.45 -6.16 13.35
N GLN A 269 -28.23 -6.53 12.96
CA GLN A 269 -27.86 -7.91 12.64
C GLN A 269 -27.36 -8.66 13.87
N GLY A 270 -27.92 -9.85 14.14
CA GLY A 270 -27.45 -10.72 15.23
C GLY A 270 -25.97 -11.08 15.11
N THR A 271 -25.50 -11.35 13.89
CA THR A 271 -24.09 -11.68 13.61
C THR A 271 -23.12 -10.54 13.94
N THR A 272 -23.56 -9.28 13.82
CA THR A 272 -22.79 -8.12 14.28
C THR A 272 -22.68 -8.13 15.79
N HIS A 273 -23.78 -8.33 16.52
CA HIS A 273 -23.75 -8.37 17.98
C HIS A 273 -22.86 -9.49 18.51
N ASP A 274 -22.90 -10.68 17.90
CA ASP A 274 -22.04 -11.82 18.26
C ASP A 274 -20.55 -11.49 18.01
N ALA A 275 -20.22 -10.76 16.94
CA ALA A 275 -18.87 -10.31 16.66
C ALA A 275 -18.39 -9.27 17.67
N LEU A 276 -19.22 -8.27 17.97
CA LEU A 276 -18.91 -7.22 18.93
C LEU A 276 -18.70 -7.75 20.35
N ALA A 277 -19.46 -8.78 20.76
CA ALA A 277 -19.27 -9.46 22.04
C ALA A 277 -17.87 -10.09 22.20
N ARG A 278 -17.20 -10.39 21.08
CA ARG A 278 -15.82 -10.92 21.04
C ARG A 278 -14.77 -9.86 20.74
N ALA A 279 -15.18 -8.59 20.61
CA ALA A 279 -14.38 -7.46 20.18
C ALA A 279 -13.73 -7.65 18.79
N VAL A 280 -14.42 -8.32 17.87
CA VAL A 280 -13.96 -8.53 16.49
C VAL A 280 -14.85 -7.81 15.49
N VAL A 281 -14.30 -7.51 14.32
CA VAL A 281 -15.02 -6.85 13.23
C VAL A 281 -16.18 -7.74 12.74
N PRO A 282 -17.38 -7.17 12.49
CA PRO A 282 -18.52 -7.92 11.98
C PRO A 282 -18.19 -8.66 10.66
N PRO A 283 -18.66 -9.91 10.49
CA PRO A 283 -18.31 -10.73 9.32
C PRO A 283 -18.78 -10.14 8.00
N LEU A 284 -19.82 -9.30 8.00
CA LEU A 284 -20.29 -8.58 6.81
C LEU A 284 -19.28 -7.55 6.27
N LEU A 285 -18.23 -7.22 7.03
CA LEU A 285 -17.14 -6.31 6.63
C LEU A 285 -15.84 -7.06 6.32
N ILE A 286 -15.80 -8.38 6.50
CA ILE A 286 -14.63 -9.23 6.31
C ILE A 286 -14.79 -10.02 4.99
N ALA A 287 -13.68 -10.21 4.29
CA ALA A 287 -13.61 -11.01 3.07
C ALA A 287 -13.68 -12.51 3.39
N SER A 288 -13.88 -13.32 2.36
CA SER A 288 -14.03 -14.77 2.47
C SER A 288 -12.80 -15.49 3.08
N ASP A 289 -11.63 -14.85 3.05
CA ASP A 289 -10.41 -15.35 3.68
C ASP A 289 -10.34 -15.17 5.21
N GLY A 290 -11.32 -14.48 5.81
CA GLY A 290 -11.44 -14.31 7.26
C GLY A 290 -10.43 -13.32 7.87
N ILE A 291 -9.57 -12.68 7.08
CA ILE A 291 -8.50 -11.80 7.56
C ILE A 291 -8.52 -10.41 6.94
N HIS A 292 -8.97 -10.26 5.69
CA HIS A 292 -9.01 -8.98 5.01
C HIS A 292 -10.38 -8.31 5.12
N LEU A 293 -10.41 -6.99 4.93
CA LEU A 293 -11.66 -6.26 4.77
C LEU A 293 -12.23 -6.55 3.37
N ASN A 294 -13.55 -6.74 3.27
CA ASN A 294 -14.20 -6.83 1.97
C ASN A 294 -14.43 -5.43 1.36
N GLY A 295 -15.18 -5.33 0.27
CA GLY A 295 -15.52 -4.06 -0.38
C GLY A 295 -16.20 -3.06 0.56
N TRP A 296 -17.13 -3.48 1.42
CA TRP A 296 -17.77 -2.60 2.40
C TRP A 296 -16.81 -2.12 3.49
N GLY A 297 -15.95 -3.02 4.00
CA GLY A 297 -14.91 -2.67 4.97
C GLY A 297 -13.88 -1.68 4.39
N ASN A 298 -13.43 -1.89 3.15
CA ASN A 298 -12.55 -0.95 2.45
C ASN A 298 -13.25 0.39 2.18
N LEU A 299 -14.56 0.39 1.92
CA LEU A 299 -15.31 1.61 1.62
C LEU A 299 -15.43 2.53 2.84
N VAL A 300 -15.82 1.98 4.00
CA VAL A 300 -15.90 2.77 5.24
C VAL A 300 -14.52 3.27 5.67
N LEU A 301 -13.48 2.46 5.49
CA LEU A 301 -12.11 2.88 5.78
C LEU A 301 -11.67 4.02 4.86
N SER A 302 -11.89 3.90 3.55
CA SER A 302 -11.55 4.95 2.58
C SER A 302 -12.28 6.26 2.92
N TRP A 303 -13.56 6.18 3.28
CA TRP A 303 -14.33 7.34 3.74
C TRP A 303 -13.75 7.98 5.00
N ALA A 304 -13.36 7.16 5.99
CA ALA A 304 -12.78 7.65 7.24
C ALA A 304 -11.40 8.29 7.03
N ILE A 305 -10.56 7.72 6.14
CA ILE A 305 -9.28 8.32 5.75
C ILE A 305 -9.50 9.69 5.11
N VAL A 306 -10.44 9.81 4.15
CA VAL A 306 -10.75 11.10 3.51
C VAL A 306 -11.21 12.14 4.53
N ARG A 307 -12.09 11.76 5.48
CA ARG A 307 -12.50 12.67 6.56
C ARG A 307 -11.33 13.12 7.41
N ARG A 308 -10.43 12.20 7.78
CA ARG A 308 -9.24 12.55 8.56
C ARG A 308 -8.30 13.45 7.77
N MET A 309 -8.14 13.22 6.47
CA MET A 309 -7.38 14.12 5.59
C MET A 309 -7.98 15.54 5.56
N GLN A 310 -9.31 15.68 5.56
CA GLN A 310 -9.98 17.00 5.68
C GLN A 310 -9.73 17.65 7.04
N GLU A 311 -9.83 16.89 8.13
CA GLU A 311 -9.56 17.35 9.50
C GLU A 311 -8.11 17.83 9.66
N LEU A 312 -7.17 17.14 9.01
CA LEU A 312 -5.74 17.49 8.94
C LEU A 312 -5.42 18.58 7.90
N ARG A 313 -6.42 19.07 7.15
CA ARG A 313 -6.27 20.08 6.06
C ARG A 313 -5.32 19.65 4.95
N TRP A 314 -5.39 18.37 4.60
CA TRP A 314 -4.69 17.84 3.43
C TRP A 314 -5.45 18.05 2.13
N LEU A 315 -6.78 18.23 2.22
CA LEU A 315 -7.72 18.45 1.12
C LEU A 315 -8.32 19.86 1.16
#